data_AF-A0A6A5RW20-F1
#
_entry.id   AF-A0A6A5RW20-F1
#
_cell.length_a   1.000
_cell.length_b   1.000
_cell.length_c   1.000
_cell.angle_alpha   90.00
_cell.angle_beta   90.00
_cell.angle_gamma   90.00
#
_symmetry.space_group_name_H-M   'P 1'
#
loop_
_entity.id
_entity.type
_entity.pdbx_description
1 polymer ?
#
loop_
_entity_poly.entity_id
_entity_poly.type
_entity_poly.pdbx_seq_one_letter_code
_entity_poly.pdbx_strand_id
1 'polypeptide(L)'
;MTLEEALAECDTCEDAEDTSWTEIAKTHRVVRSTLTRRYQRETRSREEQAITQQKLTPQQEEKLVKYIEELTAHHVPPTREVISNFASAVA
;
A
#
# COMPACT_ATOMS: atom_id res chain seq x y z
N MET A 1 -3.06 12.68 -18.25
CA MET A 1 -2.57 11.37 -18.69
C MET A 1 -1.74 10.80 -17.58
N THR A 2 -2.36 9.92 -16.80
CA THR A 2 -1.78 9.35 -15.58
C THR A 2 -1.19 7.97 -15.87
N LEU A 3 -0.27 7.54 -15.01
CA LEU A 3 0.31 6.19 -15.06
C LEU A 3 -0.77 5.08 -14.92
N GLU A 4 -1.95 5.39 -14.40
CA GLU A 4 -3.03 4.44 -14.20
C GLU A 4 -3.84 4.20 -15.47
N GLU A 5 -4.07 5.24 -16.27
CA GLU A 5 -4.68 5.11 -17.61
C GLU A 5 -3.81 4.24 -18.52
N ALA A 6 -2.49 4.43 -18.45
CA ALA A 6 -1.52 3.62 -19.19
C ALA A 6 -1.52 2.14 -18.75
N LEU A 7 -1.72 1.85 -17.46
CA LEU A 7 -1.80 0.48 -16.96
C LEU A 7 -3.11 -0.19 -17.36
N ALA A 8 -4.23 0.54 -17.31
CA ALA A 8 -5.52 0.01 -17.73
C ALA A 8 -5.54 -0.38 -19.22
N GLU A 9 -4.87 0.40 -20.08
CA GLU A 9 -4.72 0.07 -21.50
C GLU A 9 -3.84 -1.17 -21.72
N CYS A 10 -2.80 -1.35 -20.88
CA CYS A 10 -2.00 -2.57 -20.88
C CYS A 10 -2.79 -3.80 -20.42
N ASP A 11 -3.69 -3.67 -19.44
CA ASP A 11 -4.50 -4.79 -18.95
C ASP A 11 -5.54 -5.26 -19.98
N THR A 12 -6.01 -4.39 -20.88
CA THR A 12 -6.89 -4.77 -22.02
C THR A 12 -6.16 -5.44 -23.19
N CYS A 13 -4.84 -5.31 -23.27
CA CYS A 13 -4.06 -6.02 -24.26
C CYS A 13 -3.57 -7.34 -23.64
N GLU A 14 -4.36 -8.40 -23.79
CA GLU A 14 -4.16 -9.70 -23.11
C GLU A 14 -2.83 -10.41 -23.46
N ASP A 15 -2.07 -9.95 -24.46
CA ASP A 15 -0.81 -10.55 -24.90
C ASP A 15 0.41 -9.66 -24.60
N ALA A 16 1.24 -10.08 -23.65
CA ALA A 16 2.47 -9.41 -23.23
C ALA A 16 3.58 -9.38 -24.32
N GLU A 17 3.42 -10.18 -25.38
CA GLU A 17 4.42 -10.35 -26.45
C GLU A 17 4.20 -9.40 -27.64
N ASP A 18 2.96 -8.98 -27.90
CA ASP A 18 2.62 -8.04 -29.00
C ASP A 18 2.27 -6.62 -28.51
N THR A 19 2.21 -6.41 -27.19
CA THR A 19 2.04 -5.07 -26.62
C THR A 19 3.30 -4.24 -26.82
N SER A 20 3.22 -3.27 -27.72
CA SER A 20 4.23 -2.24 -27.91
C SER A 20 4.25 -1.29 -26.69
N TRP A 21 4.85 -1.74 -25.58
CA TRP A 21 5.05 -0.94 -24.35
C TRP A 21 5.59 0.47 -24.62
N THR A 22 6.35 0.61 -25.71
CA THR A 22 6.90 1.87 -26.21
C THR A 22 5.83 2.81 -26.78
N GLU A 23 4.82 2.29 -27.47
CA GLU A 23 3.71 3.09 -28.03
C GLU A 23 2.78 3.56 -26.94
N ILE A 24 2.37 2.67 -26.02
CA ILE A 24 1.54 3.02 -24.85
C ILE A 24 2.26 4.08 -24.00
N ALA A 25 3.55 3.86 -23.71
CA ALA A 25 4.36 4.84 -22.98
C ALA A 25 4.44 6.21 -23.69
N LYS A 26 4.54 6.21 -25.02
CA LYS A 26 4.60 7.44 -25.82
C LYS A 26 3.26 8.18 -25.87
N THR A 27 2.16 7.45 -26.05
CA THR A 27 0.79 7.99 -26.03
C THR A 27 0.49 8.65 -24.69
N HIS A 28 0.81 7.96 -23.58
CA HIS A 28 0.56 8.46 -22.23
C HIS A 28 1.64 9.40 -21.68
N ARG A 29 2.73 9.60 -22.43
CA ARG A 29 3.92 10.38 -22.01
C ARG A 29 4.51 9.88 -20.68
N VAL A 30 4.49 8.57 -20.48
CA VAL A 30 5.02 7.88 -19.30
C VAL A 30 6.35 7.23 -19.68
N VAL A 31 7.29 7.15 -18.73
CA VAL A 31 8.55 6.44 -18.96
C VAL A 31 8.29 4.93 -19.03
N ARG A 32 8.71 4.28 -20.12
CA ARG A 32 8.52 2.84 -20.37
C ARG A 32 9.02 1.96 -19.22
N SER A 33 10.15 2.31 -18.59
CA SER A 33 10.69 1.58 -17.42
C SER A 33 9.76 1.67 -16.20
N THR A 34 9.08 2.80 -16.00
CA THR A 34 8.12 2.97 -14.91
C THR A 34 6.86 2.15 -15.16
N LEU A 35 6.37 2.13 -16.40
CA LEU A 35 5.20 1.35 -16.81
C LEU A 35 5.44 -0.15 -16.63
N THR A 36 6.54 -0.66 -17.18
CA THR A 36 6.92 -2.08 -17.10
C THR A 36 7.16 -2.56 -15.67
N ARG A 37 7.88 -1.79 -14.85
CA ARG A 37 8.11 -2.13 -13.42
C ARG A 37 6.83 -2.16 -12.60
N ARG A 38 5.86 -1.28 -12.89
CA ARG A 38 4.57 -1.24 -12.19
C ARG A 38 3.66 -2.39 -12.64
N TYR A 39 3.65 -2.71 -13.93
CA TYR A 39 2.94 -3.86 -14.49
C TYR A 39 3.45 -5.20 -13.95
N GLN A 40 4.78 -5.37 -13.89
CA GLN A 40 5.42 -6.56 -13.30
C GLN A 40 5.34 -6.59 -11.75
N ARG A 41 4.65 -5.64 -11.13
CA ARG A 41 4.50 -5.47 -9.67
C ARG A 41 5.83 -5.38 -8.90
N GLU A 42 6.92 -5.01 -9.59
CA GLU A 42 8.21 -4.75 -8.95
C GLU A 42 8.15 -3.48 -8.09
N THR A 43 7.38 -2.49 -8.55
CA THR A 43 7.11 -1.26 -7.79
C THR A 43 5.72 -1.35 -7.16
N ARG A 44 5.67 -1.54 -5.84
CA ARG A 44 4.44 -1.53 -5.07
C ARG A 44 3.87 -0.13 -4.97
N SER A 45 2.54 -0.02 -4.83
CA SER A 45 1.91 1.24 -4.44
C SER A 45 2.46 1.70 -3.09
N ARG A 46 2.44 3.01 -2.84
CA ARG A 46 2.77 3.56 -1.50
C ARG A 46 1.88 2.96 -0.43
N GLU A 47 0.61 2.70 -0.74
CA GLU A 47 -0.35 2.10 0.18
C GLU A 47 -0.01 0.65 0.50
N GLU A 48 0.27 -0.16 -0.52
CA GLU A 48 0.70 -1.55 -0.35
C GLU A 48 2.03 -1.65 0.42
N GLN A 49 2.95 -0.72 0.13
CA GLN A 49 4.21 -0.63 0.85
C GLN A 49 3.97 -0.23 2.30
N ALA A 50 3.09 0.73 2.57
CA ALA A 50 2.72 1.14 3.93
C ALA A 50 2.12 -0.04 4.72
N ILE A 51 1.18 -0.78 4.12
CA ILE A 51 0.58 -1.98 4.73
C ILE A 51 1.66 -3.05 4.99
N THR A 52 2.57 -3.27 4.05
CA THR A 52 3.68 -4.24 4.24
C THR A 52 4.65 -3.81 5.35
N GLN A 53 4.86 -2.50 5.52
CA GLN A 53 5.76 -1.94 6.53
C GLN A 53 5.13 -1.84 7.93
N GLN A 54 3.80 -1.90 8.03
CA GLN A 54 3.13 -1.92 9.32
C GLN A 54 3.54 -3.15 10.13
N LYS A 55 3.88 -2.93 11.39
CA LYS A 55 4.21 -4.01 12.34
C LYS A 55 2.97 -4.68 12.91
N LEU A 56 1.85 -3.96 12.88
CA LEU A 56 0.54 -4.42 13.34
C LEU A 56 -0.36 -4.50 12.12
N THR A 57 -1.19 -5.54 12.05
CA THR A 57 -2.23 -5.61 11.03
C THR A 57 -3.28 -4.50 11.29
N PRO A 58 -3.99 -4.02 10.26
CA PRO A 58 -5.03 -3.00 10.43
C PRO A 58 -6.06 -3.35 11.51
N GLN A 59 -6.41 -4.63 11.65
CA GLN A 59 -7.33 -5.12 12.69
C GLN A 59 -6.75 -5.00 14.10
N GLN A 60 -5.44 -5.19 14.25
CA GLN A 60 -4.74 -5.06 15.52
C GLN A 60 -4.58 -3.58 15.91
N GLU A 61 -4.31 -2.70 14.93
CA GLU A 61 -4.31 -1.25 15.15
C GLU A 61 -5.70 -0.77 15.61
N GLU A 62 -6.78 -1.23 14.99
CA GLU A 62 -8.15 -0.87 15.40
C GLU A 62 -8.43 -1.27 16.85
N LYS A 63 -7.98 -2.47 17.26
CA LYS A 63 -8.11 -2.92 18.66
C LYS A 63 -7.29 -2.06 19.62
N LEU A 64 -6.06 -1.69 19.24
CA LEU A 64 -5.20 -0.82 20.05
C LEU A 64 -5.84 0.57 20.23
N VAL A 65 -6.41 1.13 19.17
CA VAL A 65 -7.11 2.43 19.21
C VAL A 65 -8.30 2.35 20.17
N LYS A 66 -9.17 1.35 20.04
CA LYS A 66 -10.31 1.17 20.96
C LYS A 66 -9.85 1.05 22.41
N TYR A 67 -8.79 0.30 22.67
CA TYR A 67 -8.25 0.15 24.02
C TYR A 67 -7.70 1.48 24.57
N ILE A 68 -7.04 2.29 23.75
CA ILE A 68 -6.57 3.63 24.14
C ILE A 68 -7.75 4.58 24.41
N GLU A 69 -8.81 4.51 23.60
CA GLU A 69 -10.03 5.29 23.80
C GLU A 69 -10.70 4.93 25.14
N GLU A 70 -10.80 3.64 25.46
CA GLU A 70 -11.32 3.15 26.75
C GLU A 70 -10.47 3.67 27.92
N LEU A 71 -9.13 3.57 27.85
CA LEU A 71 -8.25 4.11 28.88
C LEU A 71 -8.47 5.60 29.09
N THR A 72 -8.57 6.35 28.00
CA THR A 72 -8.79 7.80 28.03
C THR A 72 -10.16 8.14 28.63
N ALA A 73 -11.19 7.36 28.31
CA ALA A 73 -12.53 7.49 28.91
C ALA A 73 -12.53 7.24 30.42
N HIS A 74 -11.65 6.35 30.90
CA HIS A 74 -11.42 6.11 32.32
C HIS A 74 -10.48 7.13 32.98
N HIS A 75 -10.12 8.22 32.30
CA HIS A 75 -9.15 9.22 32.75
C HIS A 75 -7.75 8.63 33.06
N VAL A 76 -7.42 7.50 32.43
CA VAL A 76 -6.09 6.88 32.50
C VAL A 76 -5.32 7.25 31.23
N PRO A 77 -4.20 7.98 31.33
CA PRO A 77 -3.41 8.32 30.16
C PRO A 77 -2.75 7.06 29.58
N PRO A 78 -2.83 6.83 28.27
CA PRO A 78 -2.10 5.73 27.63
C PRO A 78 -0.59 5.99 27.74
N THR A 79 0.15 5.06 28.37
CA THR A 79 1.61 5.13 28.43
C THR A 79 2.25 4.38 27.26
N ARG A 80 3.48 4.78 26.89
CA ARG A 80 4.25 4.07 25.87
C ARG A 80 4.49 2.60 26.21
N GLU A 81 4.64 2.28 27.49
CA GLU A 81 4.77 0.89 27.96
C GLU A 81 3.54 0.06 27.63
N VAL A 82 2.33 0.59 27.85
CA VAL A 82 1.08 -0.10 27.52
C VAL A 82 0.98 -0.39 26.02
N ILE A 83 1.35 0.58 25.18
CA ILE A 83 1.36 0.42 23.72
C ILE A 83 2.39 -0.64 23.29
N SER A 84 3.60 -0.61 23.88
CA SER A 84 4.64 -1.60 23.59
C SER A 84 4.22 -3.00 24.01
N ASN A 85 3.64 -3.16 25.20
CA ASN A 85 3.17 -4.44 25.71
C ASN A 85 2.06 -5.02 24.83
N PHE A 86 1.13 -4.18 24.36
CA PHE A 86 0.09 -4.59 23.42
C PHE A 86 0.71 -5.09 22.11
N ALA A 87 1.64 -4.34 21.53
CA ALA A 87 2.30 -4.75 20.29
C ALA A 87 3.12 -6.05 20.46
N SER A 88 3.79 -6.23 21.60
CA SER A 88 4.55 -7.45 21.90
C SER A 88 3.68 -8.68 22.18
N ALA A 89 2.45 -8.51 22.67
CA ALA A 89 1.53 -9.62 22.91
C ALA A 89 0.85 -10.15 21.63
N VAL A 90 0.89 -9.34 20.57
CA VAL A 90 0.12 -9.53 19.34
C VAL A 90 1.01 -9.90 18.14
N ALA A 91 2.31 -9.60 18.23
CA ALA A 91 3.37 -10.02 17.29
C ALA A 91 3.82 -11.46 17.56
#